data_AF-A0A134AJT1-F1
#
_entry.id   AF-A0A134AJT1-F1
#
_cell.length_a   1.000
_cell.length_b   1.000
_cell.length_c   1.000
_cell.angle_alpha   90.00
_cell.angle_beta   90.00
_cell.angle_gamma   90.00
#
_symmetry.space_group_name_H-M   'P 1'
#
loop_
_entity.id
_entity.type
_entity.pdbx_description
1 polymer ?
#
loop_
_entity_poly.entity_id
_entity_poly.type
_entity_poly.pdbx_seq_one_letter_code
_entity_poly.pdbx_strand_id
1 'polypeptide(L)' 'MIKYAEIHKIKIENEIRYAAKIYVGTEEIEEESFSSSTFEETAKHVLKDCVISNYFDMAETEG' A
#
# COMPACT_ATOMS: atom_id res chain seq x y z
N MET A 1 13.82 -12.90 -7.43
CA MET A 1 13.23 -12.99 -6.08
C MET A 1 11.89 -12.28 -6.17
N ILE A 2 10.78 -12.92 -5.81
CA ILE A 2 9.46 -12.30 -5.96
C ILE A 2 9.31 -11.27 -4.84
N LYS A 3 8.99 -10.04 -5.22
CA LYS A 3 8.59 -8.98 -4.28
C LYS A 3 7.08 -8.99 -4.14
N TYR A 4 6.61 -8.85 -2.91
CA TYR A 4 5.20 -8.71 -2.60
C TYR A 4 4.97 -7.31 -2.06
N ALA A 5 3.78 -6.77 -2.30
CA ALA A 5 3.38 -5.51 -1.72
C ALA A 5 2.06 -5.63 -0.97
N GLU A 6 2.00 -5.02 0.20
CA GLU A 6 0.77 -4.81 0.96
C GLU A 6 0.39 -3.34 0.87
N ILE A 7 -0.85 -3.06 0.47
CA ILE A 7 -1.33 -1.69 0.33
C ILE A 7 -2.24 -1.37 1.50
N HIS A 8 -1.91 -0.33 2.25
CA HIS A 8 -2.67 0.18 3.38
C HIS A 8 -3.33 1.49 3.00
N LYS A 9 -4.65 1.53 3.00
CA LYS A 9 -5.41 2.77 2.92
C LYS A 9 -5.53 3.38 4.31
N ILE A 10 -5.11 4.63 4.42
CA ILE A 10 -5.06 5.39 5.68
C ILE A 10 -5.93 6.62 5.48
N LYS A 11 -6.79 6.92 6.44
CA LYS A 11 -7.54 8.18 6.47
C LYS A 11 -6.98 9.05 7.58
N ILE A 12 -6.53 10.25 7.23
CA ILE A 12 -6.04 11.24 8.19
C ILE A 12 -6.94 12.47 8.03
N GLU A 13 -7.68 12.78 9.08
CA GLU A 13 -8.73 13.81 9.08
C GLU A 13 -9.76 13.56 7.97
N ASN A 14 -9.61 14.22 6.82
CA ASN A 14 -10.50 14.09 5.67
C ASN A 14 -9.75 13.74 4.36
N GLU A 15 -8.47 13.38 4.47
CA GLU A 15 -7.63 12.98 3.34
C GLU A 15 -7.40 11.45 3.36
N ILE A 16 -7.57 10.82 2.20
CA ILE A 16 -7.23 9.41 1.99
C ILE A 16 -5.81 9.36 1.44
N ARG A 17 -4.97 8.56 2.07
CA ARG A 17 -3.61 8.25 1.64
C ARG A 17 -3.44 6.74 1.48
N TYR A 18 -2.48 6.34 0.66
CA TYR A 18 -2.13 4.93 0.50
C TYR A 18 -0.65 4.75 0.80
N ALA A 19 -0.30 3.75 1.61
CA ALA A 19 1.06 3.32 1.83
C ALA A 19 1.22 1.90 1.28
N ALA A 20 2.31 1.63 0.57
CA ALA A 20 2.67 0.31 0.12
C ALA A 20 3.90 -0.18 0.87
N LYS A 21 3.76 -1.30 1.57
CA LYS A 21 4.87 -2.01 2.21
C LYS A 21 5.34 -3.11 1.29
N ILE A 22 6.62 -3.11 0.94
CA ILE A 22 7.22 -4.07 0.01
C ILE A 22 8.00 -5.11 0.80
N TYR A 23 7.74 -6.37 0.51
CA TYR A 23 8.33 -7.53 1.14
C TYR A 23 9.07 -8.40 0.13
N VAL A 24 10.14 -9.04 0.57
CA VAL A 24 10.80 -10.09 -0.20
C VAL A 24 10.87 -11.35 0.64
N GLY A 25 10.10 -12.37 0.25
CA GLY A 25 9.84 -13.50 1.14
C GLY A 25 9.01 -13.04 2.34
N THR A 26 9.63 -12.91 3.51
CA THR A 26 8.99 -12.48 4.77
C THR A 26 9.60 -11.22 5.37
N GLU A 27 10.62 -10.65 4.72
CA GLU A 27 11.31 -9.46 5.21
C GLU A 27 10.72 -8.22 4.53
N GLU A 28 10.29 -7.24 5.32
CA GLU A 28 9.95 -5.90 4.85
C GLU A 28 11.25 -5.22 4.39
N ILE A 29 11.27 -4.72 3.15
CA ILE A 29 12.46 -4.07 2.60
C ILE A 29 12.27 -2.57 2.37
N GLU A 30 11.04 -2.14 2.13
CA GLU A 30 10.75 -0.76 1.73
C GLU A 30 9.30 -0.41 2.06
N GLU A 31 9.06 0.86 2.39
CA GLU A 31 7.74 1.43 2.59
C GLU A 31 7.63 2.70 1.74
N GLU A 32 6.72 2.69 0.77
CA GLU A 32 6.46 3.83 -0.10
C GLU A 32 5.08 4.41 0.20
N SER A 33 5.07 5.68 0.63
CA SER A 33 3.83 6.42 0.89
C SER A 33 3.44 7.25 -0.33
N PHE A 34 2.20 7.13 -0.76
CA PHE A 34 1.65 7.86 -1.89
C PHE A 34 0.61 8.87 -1.40
N SER A 35 0.74 10.10 -1.88
CA SER A 35 -0.27 11.13 -1.73
C SER A 35 -1.39 11.03 -2.77
N SER A 36 -1.43 9.97 -3.59
CA SER A 36 -2.52 9.79 -4.56
C SER A 36 -3.83 9.54 -3.83
N SER A 37 -4.91 10.09 -4.38
CA SER A 37 -6.27 9.92 -3.88
C SER A 37 -6.88 8.57 -4.26
N THR A 38 -6.23 7.76 -5.11
CA THR A 38 -6.80 6.51 -5.61
C THR A 38 -5.87 5.30 -5.47
N PHE A 39 -6.47 4.16 -5.11
CA PHE A 39 -5.77 2.87 -5.05
C PHE A 39 -5.16 2.48 -6.39
N GLU A 40 -5.83 2.76 -7.52
CA GLU A 40 -5.38 2.35 -8.85
C GLU A 40 -4.02 2.97 -9.22
N GLU A 41 -3.81 4.25 -8.93
CA GLU A 41 -2.53 4.90 -9.21
C GLU A 41 -1.41 4.34 -8.35
N THR A 42 -1.65 4.16 -7.06
CA THR A 42 -0.69 3.50 -6.14
C THR A 42 -0.39 2.08 -6.60
N ALA A 43 -1.41 1.29 -6.91
CA ALA A 43 -1.27 -0.07 -7.39
C ALA A 43 -0.45 -0.12 -8.69
N LYS A 44 -0.71 0.76 -9.67
CA LYS A 44 0.08 0.84 -10.90
C LYS A 44 1.55 1.19 -10.65
N HIS A 45 1.85 2.02 -9.66
CA HIS A 45 3.23 2.37 -9.32
C HIS A 45 3.96 1.15 -8.75
N VAL A 46 3.31 0.47 -7.80
CA VAL A 46 3.87 -0.66 -7.04
C VAL A 46 3.94 -1.96 -7.88
N LEU A 47 2.95 -2.18 -8.74
CA LEU A 47 2.84 -3.38 -9.59
C LEU A 47 3.90 -3.49 -10.68
N LYS A 48 4.72 -2.45 -10.90
CA LYS A 48 5.82 -2.51 -11.87
C LYS A 48 6.85 -3.58 -11.51
N ASP A 49 7.13 -3.76 -10.22
CA ASP A 49 8.18 -4.66 -9.71
C ASP A 49 7.71 -5.59 -8.59
N CYS A 50 6.46 -5.45 -8.12
CA CYS A 50 5.92 -6.22 -6.99
C CYS A 50 4.54 -6.82 -7.30
N VAL A 51 4.23 -7.97 -6.70
CA VAL A 51 2.88 -8.56 -6.72
C VAL A 51 2.11 -8.05 -5.51
N ILE A 52 0.92 -7.48 -5.71
CA ILE A 52 0.07 -7.10 -4.58
C ILE A 52 -0.41 -8.38 -3.88
N SER A 53 0.00 -8.55 -2.63
CA SER A 53 -0.37 -9.69 -1.80
C SER A 53 -1.64 -9.40 -1.01
N ASN A 54 -1.79 -8.17 -0.50
CA ASN A 54 -2.93 -7.81 0.33
C ASN A 54 -3.29 -6.32 0.23
N TYR A 55 -4.54 -6.02 0.60
CA TYR A 55 -5.06 -4.66 0.74
C TYR A 55 -5.78 -4.50 2.09
N PHE A 56 -5.37 -3.50 2.85
CA PHE A 56 -5.92 -3.18 4.16
C PHE A 56 -6.62 -1.83 4.15
N ASP A 57 -7.91 -1.82 4.41
CA ASP A 57 -8.70 -0.59 4.59
C ASP A 57 -8.64 -0.15 6.06
N MET A 58 -7.60 0.60 6.43
CA MET A 58 -7.47 1.15 7.78
C MET A 58 -8.16 2.51 7.94
N ALA A 59 -8.80 3.01 6.88
CA ALA A 59 -9.64 4.20 6.94
C ALA A 59 -10.95 3.94 7.71
N GLU A 60 -11.34 2.69 7.90
CA GLU A 60 -12.60 2.29 8.54
C GLU A 60 -12.44 1.87 10.02
N THR A 61 -11.25 1.96 10.61
CA THR A 61 -11.02 1.58 12.03
C THR A 61 -11.31 2.71 13.02
N GLU A 62 -12.38 3.48 12.79
CA GLU A 62 -13.02 4.32 13.81
C GLU A 62 -14.34 3.64 14.21
N GLY A 63 -14.22 2.57 15.01
CA GLY A 63 -15.34 1.85 15.63
C GLY A 63 -15.39 2.09 17.13
#